data_AF-A0A8T3RH87-F1
#
_entry.id   AF-A0A8T3RH87-F1
#
_cell.length_a   1.000
_cell.length_b   1.000
_cell.length_c   1.000
_cell.angle_alpha   90.00
_cell.angle_beta   90.00
_cell.angle_gamma   90.00
#
_symmetry.space_group_name_H-M   'P 1'
#
loop_
_entity.id
_entity.type
_entity.pdbx_description
1 polymer ?
#
loop_
_entity_poly.entity_id
_entity_poly.type
_entity_poly.pdbx_seq_one_letter_code
_entity_poly.pdbx_strand_id
1 'polypeptide(L)'
;MNDKFKITRRSALKSMAALAAIAVIPVSRKAYSAKAPQASVQYQDKPKGDQQCDNCMHFEAPSACKVVEGSISPKGWCAIWVKKP
;
A
#
# COMPACT_ATOMS: atom_id res chain seq x y z
N MET A 1 35.79 26.34 49.83
CA MET A 1 35.12 25.07 49.45
C MET A 1 33.91 25.40 48.59
N ASN A 2 33.65 24.86 47.41
CA ASN A 2 34.26 23.77 46.68
C ASN A 2 33.96 23.88 45.18
N ASP A 3 34.89 23.34 44.43
CA ASP A 3 35.07 23.39 43.00
C ASP A 3 34.05 22.61 42.17
N LYS A 4 33.96 23.08 40.92
CA LYS A 4 33.21 22.56 39.80
C LYS A 4 33.50 21.07 39.58
N PHE A 5 32.54 20.20 39.91
CA PHE A 5 32.58 18.82 39.44
C PHE A 5 32.12 18.74 37.99
N LYS A 6 33.10 18.67 37.09
CA LYS A 6 32.96 18.32 35.68
C LYS A 6 32.32 16.93 35.56
N ILE A 7 31.05 16.88 35.13
CA ILE A 7 30.38 15.61 34.83
C ILE A 7 31.00 15.06 33.54
N THR A 8 31.92 14.11 33.74
CA THR A 8 32.65 13.40 32.69
C THR A 8 31.88 12.14 32.30
N ARG A 9 31.93 11.81 31.01
CA ARG A 9 31.17 10.80 30.22
C ARG A 9 31.22 9.32 30.68
N ARG A 10 31.28 8.99 31.97
CA ARG A 10 31.42 7.60 32.46
C ARG A 10 30.66 7.32 33.76
N SER A 11 29.38 7.68 33.83
CA SER A 11 28.51 7.09 34.85
C SER A 11 27.38 6.35 34.17
N ALA A 12 27.75 5.16 33.74
CA ALA A 12 26.85 4.15 33.25
C ALA A 12 25.79 3.80 34.32
N LEU A 13 24.54 3.78 33.86
CA LEU A 13 23.56 2.74 34.15
C LEU A 13 23.32 2.40 35.64
N LYS A 14 22.56 3.24 36.35
CA LYS A 14 21.79 2.92 37.58
C LYS A 14 20.68 3.99 37.69
N SER A 15 19.37 3.80 37.78
CA SER A 15 18.48 2.66 37.90
C SER A 15 17.03 3.13 37.62
N MET A 16 16.25 2.29 36.92
CA MET A 16 14.83 1.92 37.13
C MET A 16 13.68 2.96 37.10
N ALA A 17 12.84 2.77 36.07
CA ALA A 17 11.37 2.66 36.11
C ALA A 17 10.50 3.87 36.53
N ALA A 18 10.03 4.61 35.51
CA ALA A 18 8.65 5.09 35.47
C ALA A 18 8.08 4.78 34.07
N LEU A 19 7.08 3.92 34.02
CA LEU A 19 6.41 3.43 32.81
C LEU A 19 5.54 4.55 32.22
N ALA A 20 5.96 5.09 31.07
CA ALA A 20 5.05 5.64 30.07
C ALA A 20 5.59 5.24 28.69
N ALA A 21 5.50 3.94 28.38
CA ALA A 21 5.76 3.46 27.03
C ALA A 21 4.62 3.95 26.13
N ILE A 22 4.78 5.13 25.53
CA ILE A 22 3.96 5.52 24.39
C ILE A 22 4.40 4.59 23.26
N ALA A 23 3.62 3.52 23.06
CA ALA A 23 3.77 2.67 21.89
C ALA A 23 3.53 3.52 20.65
N VAL A 24 4.60 3.92 19.97
CA VAL A 24 4.52 4.58 18.67
C VAL A 24 4.07 3.51 17.70
N ILE A 25 2.76 3.41 17.45
CA ILE A 25 2.23 2.50 16.44
C ILE A 25 2.65 3.07 15.09
N PRO A 26 3.52 2.41 14.31
CA PRO A 26 3.76 2.84 12.94
C PRO A 26 2.47 2.61 12.16
N VAL A 27 1.71 3.68 11.93
CA VAL A 27 0.59 3.66 10.98
C VAL A 27 1.19 3.63 9.59
N SER A 28 1.44 2.42 9.09
CA SER A 28 1.77 2.19 7.69
C SER A 28 0.57 2.57 6.83
N ARG A 29 0.50 3.83 6.38
CA ARG A 29 -0.44 4.21 5.33
C ARG A 29 0.05 3.55 4.04
N LYS A 30 -0.60 2.46 3.63
CA LYS A 30 -0.46 1.99 2.25
C LYS A 30 -0.94 3.13 1.35
N ALA A 31 -0.01 3.79 0.68
CA ALA A 31 -0.34 4.73 -0.38
C ALA A 31 -0.94 3.92 -1.52
N TYR A 32 -2.28 3.83 -1.55
CA TYR A 32 -2.97 3.28 -2.71
C TYR A 32 -2.87 4.34 -3.80
N SER A 33 -2.13 4.05 -4.87
CA SER A 33 -2.18 4.88 -6.07
C SER A 33 -3.65 4.99 -6.50
N ALA A 34 -4.11 6.20 -6.80
CA ALA A 34 -5.46 6.39 -7.32
C ALA A 34 -5.64 5.50 -8.55
N LYS A 35 -6.67 4.66 -8.54
CA LYS A 35 -7.03 3.82 -9.69
C LYS A 35 -7.86 4.66 -10.67
N ALA A 36 -7.87 4.30 -11.94
CA ALA A 36 -8.67 4.97 -12.95
C ALA A 36 -10.15 4.58 -12.83
N PRO A 37 -11.11 5.52 -12.91
CA PRO A 37 -12.53 5.19 -12.95
C PRO A 37 -12.86 4.43 -14.24
N GLN A 38 -13.79 3.47 -14.16
CA GLN A 38 -14.18 2.61 -15.29
C GLN A 38 -14.53 3.37 -16.58
N ALA A 39 -15.23 4.50 -16.45
CA ALA A 39 -15.62 5.34 -17.59
C ALA A 39 -14.41 5.92 -18.33
N SER A 40 -13.31 6.22 -17.64
CA SER A 40 -12.11 6.81 -18.26
C SER A 40 -11.31 5.82 -19.11
N VAL A 41 -11.48 4.52 -18.85
CA VAL A 41 -10.75 3.43 -19.54
C VAL A 41 -11.66 2.62 -20.46
N GLN A 42 -12.87 3.11 -20.75
CA GLN A 42 -13.85 2.41 -21.60
C GLN A 42 -14.08 0.97 -21.13
N TYR A 43 -14.21 0.79 -19.81
CA TYR A 43 -14.49 -0.53 -19.26
C TYR A 43 -15.84 -1.05 -19.76
N GLN A 44 -15.89 -2.34 -20.06
CA GLN A 44 -17.09 -3.10 -20.42
C GLN A 44 -17.04 -4.48 -19.76
N ASP A 45 -18.19 -5.06 -19.43
CA ASP A 45 -18.28 -6.39 -18.79
C ASP A 45 -18.12 -7.57 -19.76
N LYS A 46 -17.93 -7.30 -21.05
CA LYS A 46 -17.77 -8.28 -22.13
C LYS A 46 -16.35 -8.22 -22.70
N PRO A 47 -15.84 -9.32 -23.27
CA PRO A 47 -14.50 -9.34 -23.85
C PRO A 47 -14.43 -8.51 -25.13
N LYS A 48 -13.21 -8.13 -25.54
CA LYS A 48 -12.95 -7.53 -26.86
C LYS A 48 -12.05 -8.47 -27.68
N GLY A 49 -12.70 -9.33 -28.48
CA GLY A 49 -12.02 -10.46 -29.11
C GLY A 49 -11.45 -11.39 -28.03
N ASP A 50 -10.16 -11.71 -28.12
CA ASP A 50 -9.46 -12.54 -27.13
C ASP A 50 -9.02 -11.76 -25.88
N GLN A 51 -9.23 -10.44 -25.83
CA GLN A 51 -8.81 -9.61 -24.71
C GLN A 51 -9.89 -9.60 -23.62
N GLN A 52 -9.55 -10.11 -22.43
CA GLN A 52 -10.44 -10.11 -21.27
C GLN A 52 -9.68 -9.94 -19.96
N CYS A 53 -10.35 -9.60 -18.87
CA CYS A 53 -9.69 -9.33 -17.60
C CYS A 53 -8.96 -10.57 -17.06
N ASP A 54 -9.51 -11.78 -17.14
CA ASP A 54 -8.86 -12.99 -16.61
C ASP A 54 -7.51 -13.34 -17.28
N ASN A 55 -7.24 -12.80 -18.48
CA ASN A 55 -5.96 -12.92 -19.20
C ASN A 55 -5.16 -11.60 -19.26
N CYS A 56 -5.56 -10.60 -18.47
CA CYS A 56 -4.89 -9.30 -18.32
C CYS A 56 -3.90 -9.29 -17.14
N MET A 57 -2.72 -8.67 -17.27
CA MET A 57 -1.72 -8.59 -16.20
C MET A 57 -2.16 -7.78 -14.97
N HIS A 58 -3.14 -6.90 -15.16
CA HIS A 58 -3.66 -6.03 -14.11
C HIS A 58 -4.79 -6.65 -13.30
N PHE A 59 -5.39 -7.74 -13.79
CA PHE A 59 -6.51 -8.36 -13.09
C PHE A 59 -6.07 -9.07 -11.81
N GLU A 60 -6.86 -8.84 -10.77
CA GLU A 60 -6.72 -9.43 -9.44
C GLU A 60 -8.00 -10.23 -9.19
N ALA A 61 -7.90 -11.56 -9.26
CA ALA A 61 -9.04 -12.43 -9.00
C ALA A 61 -9.60 -12.21 -7.57
N PRO A 62 -10.91 -12.35 -7.36
CA PRO A 62 -11.92 -12.78 -8.33
C PRO A 62 -12.54 -11.64 -9.14
N SER A 63 -12.43 -10.39 -8.71
CA SER A 63 -13.19 -9.29 -9.29
C SER A 63 -12.57 -7.89 -9.12
N ALA A 64 -11.24 -7.79 -9.14
CA ALA A 64 -10.51 -6.53 -8.97
C ALA A 64 -9.47 -6.31 -10.09
N CYS A 65 -8.95 -5.08 -10.18
CA CYS A 65 -7.87 -4.70 -11.10
C CYS A 65 -6.91 -3.75 -10.41
N LYS A 66 -5.60 -3.90 -10.61
CA LYS A 66 -4.53 -3.07 -10.01
C LYS A 66 -4.64 -1.58 -10.33
N VAL A 67 -5.30 -1.23 -11.42
CA VAL A 67 -5.32 0.13 -11.97
C VAL A 67 -6.71 0.66 -12.33
N VAL A 68 -7.76 -0.14 -12.21
CA VAL A 68 -9.16 0.28 -12.50
C VAL A 68 -10.01 0.14 -11.24
N GLU A 69 -10.79 1.17 -10.94
CA GLU A 69 -11.74 1.20 -9.82
C GLU A 69 -12.95 0.28 -10.05
N GLY A 70 -13.67 -0.01 -8.97
CA GLY A 70 -14.90 -0.80 -9.02
C GLY A 70 -14.68 -2.31 -9.14
N SER A 71 -15.80 -3.03 -9.25
CA SER A 71 -15.80 -4.48 -9.47
C SER A 71 -15.50 -4.78 -10.94
N ILE A 72 -14.65 -5.77 -11.17
CA ILE A 72 -14.16 -6.14 -12.51
C ILE A 72 -14.61 -7.55 -12.83
N SER A 73 -15.37 -7.72 -13.91
CA SER A 73 -15.73 -9.03 -14.44
C SER A 73 -14.47 -9.74 -14.98
N PRO A 74 -14.23 -11.03 -14.68
CA PRO A 74 -13.19 -11.82 -15.35
C PRO A 74 -13.31 -11.82 -16.88
N LYS A 75 -14.53 -11.66 -17.40
CA LYS A 75 -14.84 -11.57 -18.84
C LYS A 75 -14.94 -10.13 -19.35
N GLY A 76 -14.68 -9.14 -18.51
CA GLY A 76 -14.65 -7.73 -18.91
C GLY A 76 -13.43 -7.36 -19.74
N TRP A 77 -13.40 -6.12 -20.22
CA TRP A 77 -12.29 -5.53 -20.96
C TRP A 77 -12.21 -4.02 -20.70
N CYS A 78 -11.03 -3.43 -20.81
CA CYS A 78 -10.84 -1.97 -20.83
C CYS A 78 -9.68 -1.58 -21.76
N ALA A 79 -9.60 -0.31 -22.14
CA ALA A 79 -8.64 0.20 -23.12
C ALA A 79 -7.17 0.06 -22.71
N ILE A 80 -6.89 -0.07 -21.41
CA ILE A 80 -5.53 -0.26 -20.86
C ILE A 80 -5.21 -1.74 -20.60
N TRP A 81 -5.91 -2.67 -21.26
CA TRP A 81 -5.63 -4.10 -21.20
C TRP A 81 -4.20 -4.40 -21.63
N VAL A 82 -3.52 -5.29 -20.91
CA VAL A 82 -2.21 -5.80 -21.31
C VAL A 82 -2.16 -7.30 -21.06
N LYS A 83 -1.75 -8.07 -22.07
CA LYS A 83 -1.64 -9.53 -22.00
C LYS A 83 -0.77 -9.96 -20.83
N LYS A 84 -1.19 -11.00 -20.10
CA LYS A 84 -0.30 -11.68 -19.15
C LYS A 84 0.96 -12.22 -19.90
N PRO A 85 2.14 -12.18 -19.26
CA PRO A 85 3.34 -12.85 -19.77
C PRO A 85 3.11 -14.34 -20.02
#